data_AF-A0A161MBB0-F1
#
_entry.id   AF-A0A161MBB0-F1
#
_cell.length_a   1.000
_cell.length_b   1.000
_cell.length_c   1.000
_cell.angle_alpha   90.00
_cell.angle_beta   90.00
_cell.angle_gamma   90.00
#
_symmetry.space_group_name_H-M   'P 1'
#
loop_
_entity.id
_entity.type
_entity.pdbx_description
1 polymer ?
#
loop_
_entity_poly.entity_id
_entity_poly.type
_entity_poly.pdbx_seq_one_letter_code
_entity_poly.pdbx_strand_id
1 'polypeptide(L)'
;VAKEASDIILTDDNFSSIVKAVMWGRNVYDSIAKFLQFQLTVNVVAVIVAFIGACAVQDSPLKAVQMLWVNLIMDTLASLALATEMPTSDLLLRKPYGRTKPLISRTMMKNILGQGVYQLTVIFTLLFVGDIMLDIPTGRGAEFGSGPTEHFTIIFNTFVMMTLFNEINA
;
A
#
# COMPACT_ATOMS: atom_id res chain seq x y z
N VAL A 1 10.04 -37.97 -18.40
CA VAL A 1 9.92 -38.44 -17.01
C VAL A 1 10.53 -37.48 -15.99
N ALA A 2 11.86 -37.42 -15.77
CA ALA A 2 12.44 -36.56 -14.72
C ALA A 2 12.16 -35.05 -14.92
N LYS A 3 12.28 -34.56 -16.16
CA LYS A 3 11.93 -33.17 -16.54
C LYS A 3 10.44 -32.85 -16.42
N GLU A 4 9.57 -33.85 -16.55
CA GLU A 4 8.11 -33.70 -16.47
C GLU A 4 7.61 -33.79 -15.02
N ALA A 5 8.43 -34.32 -14.10
CA ALA A 5 8.12 -34.46 -12.68
C ALA A 5 8.77 -33.35 -11.81
N SER A 6 9.57 -32.45 -12.41
CA SER A 6 10.30 -31.38 -11.71
C SER A 6 9.63 -30.02 -11.87
N ASP A 7 9.49 -29.26 -10.78
CA ASP A 7 8.96 -27.88 -10.82
C ASP A 7 9.91 -26.87 -11.49
N ILE A 8 11.22 -27.15 -11.48
CA ILE A 8 12.26 -26.30 -12.05
C ILE A 8 13.27 -27.17 -12.80
N ILE A 9 13.58 -26.83 -14.06
CA ILE A 9 14.59 -27.49 -14.89
C ILE A 9 15.80 -26.56 -15.01
N LEU A 10 16.99 -27.07 -14.67
CA LEU A 10 18.25 -26.37 -14.92
C LEU A 10 18.63 -26.54 -16.39
N THR A 11 19.01 -25.45 -17.05
CA THR A 11 19.43 -25.46 -18.47
C THR A 11 20.93 -25.64 -18.64
N ASP A 12 21.72 -25.39 -17.59
CA ASP A 12 23.18 -25.38 -17.60
C ASP A 12 23.81 -26.42 -16.64
N ASP A 13 23.00 -27.31 -16.05
CA ASP A 13 23.38 -28.37 -15.10
C ASP A 13 24.33 -27.91 -13.96
N ASN A 14 24.30 -26.62 -13.61
CA ASN A 14 25.20 -26.02 -12.63
C ASN A 14 24.53 -25.83 -11.27
N PHE A 15 25.18 -26.26 -10.18
CA PHE A 15 24.74 -26.00 -8.80
C PHE A 15 24.61 -24.50 -8.49
N SER A 16 25.38 -23.64 -9.15
CA SER A 16 25.24 -22.19 -9.03
C SER A 16 23.86 -21.69 -9.44
N SER A 17 23.18 -22.35 -10.38
CA SER A 17 21.84 -21.97 -10.84
C SER A 17 20.78 -22.25 -9.78
N ILE A 18 20.98 -23.28 -8.95
CA ILE A 18 20.13 -23.55 -7.79
C ILE A 18 20.25 -22.42 -6.76
N VAL A 19 21.47 -21.96 -6.46
CA VAL A 19 21.69 -20.85 -5.52
C VAL A 19 21.04 -19.57 -6.02
N LYS A 20 21.15 -19.27 -7.31
CA LYS A 20 20.47 -18.13 -7.95
C LYS A 20 18.94 -18.25 -7.85
N ALA A 21 18.38 -19.43 -8.09
CA ALA A 21 16.95 -19.66 -7.96
C ALA A 21 16.45 -19.44 -6.52
N VAL A 22 17.21 -19.88 -5.51
CA VAL A 22 16.89 -19.61 -4.10
C VAL A 22 16.96 -18.13 -3.77
N MET A 23 17.95 -17.41 -4.32
CA MET A 23 18.09 -15.96 -4.14
C MET A 23 16.87 -15.22 -4.73
N TRP A 24 16.45 -15.58 -5.94
CA TRP A 24 15.24 -15.04 -6.57
C TRP A 24 13.98 -15.36 -5.78
N GLY A 25 13.84 -16.59 -5.27
CA GLY A 25 12.71 -16.96 -4.42
C GLY A 25 12.61 -16.13 -3.14
N ARG A 26 13.76 -15.80 -2.52
CA ARG A 26 13.81 -14.90 -1.34
C ARG A 26 13.41 -13.47 -1.71
N ASN A 27 13.89 -12.98 -2.85
CA ASN A 27 13.54 -11.65 -3.34
C ASN A 27 12.02 -11.52 -3.56
N VAL A 28 11.41 -12.47 -4.27
CA VAL A 28 9.95 -12.49 -4.52
C VAL A 28 9.16 -12.47 -3.20
N TYR A 29 9.58 -13.22 -2.20
CA TYR A 29 8.91 -13.22 -0.89
C TYR A 29 8.98 -11.85 -0.20
N ASP A 30 10.15 -11.21 -0.21
CA ASP A 30 10.34 -9.89 0.39
C ASP A 30 9.53 -8.83 -0.35
N SER A 31 9.52 -8.87 -1.68
CA SER A 31 8.73 -7.96 -2.50
C SER A 31 7.22 -8.12 -2.24
N ILE A 32 6.71 -9.36 -2.12
CA ILE A 32 5.30 -9.62 -1.74
C ILE A 32 4.99 -9.06 -0.35
N ALA A 33 5.90 -9.22 0.61
CA ALA A 33 5.70 -8.69 1.96
C ALA A 33 5.63 -7.15 1.97
N LYS A 34 6.48 -6.46 1.21
CA LYS A 34 6.41 -5.00 1.05
C LYS A 34 5.10 -4.55 0.40
N PHE A 35 4.68 -5.23 -0.67
CA PHE A 35 3.40 -4.96 -1.32
C PHE A 35 2.23 -5.09 -0.34
N LEU A 36 2.17 -6.17 0.43
CA LEU A 36 1.13 -6.35 1.45
C LEU A 36 1.19 -5.29 2.54
N GLN A 37 2.39 -4.80 2.89
CA GLN A 37 2.54 -3.70 3.88
C GLN A 37 1.84 -2.45 3.37
N PHE A 38 2.13 -2.09 2.12
CA PHE A 38 1.58 -0.92 1.46
C PHE A 38 0.06 -1.02 1.29
N GLN A 39 -0.43 -2.11 0.68
CA GLN A 39 -1.84 -2.30 0.38
C GLN A 39 -2.69 -2.35 1.66
N LEU A 40 -2.20 -3.00 2.73
CA LEU A 40 -2.91 -3.06 4.00
C LEU A 40 -2.97 -1.71 4.71
N THR A 41 -1.88 -0.93 4.66
CA THR A 41 -1.85 0.43 5.26
C THR A 41 -2.92 1.32 4.63
N VAL A 42 -2.98 1.36 3.29
CA VAL A 42 -3.89 2.26 2.59
C VAL A 42 -5.34 1.84 2.76
N ASN A 43 -5.63 0.53 2.70
CA ASN A 43 -6.99 0.03 2.94
C ASN A 43 -7.48 0.34 4.35
N VAL A 44 -6.64 0.16 5.38
CA VAL A 44 -7.00 0.49 6.77
C VAL A 44 -7.31 1.98 6.92
N VAL A 45 -6.47 2.86 6.36
CA VAL A 45 -6.70 4.32 6.39
C VAL A 45 -7.99 4.68 5.66
N ALA A 46 -8.21 4.16 4.46
CA ALA A 46 -9.40 4.44 3.65
C ALA A 46 -10.69 4.04 4.38
N VAL A 47 -10.71 2.85 5.00
CA VAL A 47 -11.87 2.36 5.77
C VAL A 47 -12.14 3.26 6.98
N ILE A 48 -11.12 3.65 7.73
CA ILE A 48 -11.28 4.51 8.92
C ILE A 48 -11.76 5.90 8.52
N VAL A 49 -11.21 6.48 7.44
CA VAL A 49 -11.63 7.78 6.91
C VAL A 49 -13.07 7.73 6.42
N ALA A 50 -13.46 6.70 5.68
CA ALA A 50 -14.83 6.53 5.20
C ALA A 50 -15.82 6.37 6.36
N PHE A 51 -15.46 5.58 7.38
CA PHE A 51 -16.29 5.38 8.56
C PHE A 51 -16.48 6.67 9.36
N ILE A 52 -15.39 7.36 9.70
CA ILE A 52 -15.45 8.60 10.49
C ILE A 52 -16.09 9.73 9.67
N GLY A 53 -15.82 9.82 8.37
CA GLY A 53 -16.46 10.77 7.46
C GLY A 53 -17.98 10.59 7.42
N ALA A 54 -18.45 9.35 7.25
CA ALA A 54 -19.87 9.03 7.28
C ALA A 54 -20.53 9.38 8.62
N CYS A 55 -19.86 9.13 9.75
CA CYS A 55 -20.38 9.46 11.08
C CYS A 55 -20.42 10.98 11.35
N ALA A 56 -19.41 11.73 10.91
CA ALA A 56 -19.25 13.15 11.26
C ALA A 56 -19.93 14.10 10.27
N VAL A 57 -19.91 13.80 8.97
CA VAL A 57 -20.33 14.69 7.89
C VAL A 57 -21.58 14.17 7.16
N GLN A 58 -22.06 12.96 7.49
CA GLN A 58 -23.13 12.25 6.78
C GLN A 58 -22.87 12.00 5.29
N ASP A 59 -21.66 12.29 4.82
CA ASP A 59 -21.15 11.97 3.50
C ASP A 59 -19.67 11.58 3.61
N SER A 60 -19.21 10.70 2.73
CA SER A 60 -17.82 10.23 2.72
C SER A 60 -16.95 11.18 1.89
N PRO A 61 -15.83 11.71 2.44
CA PRO A 61 -14.91 12.55 1.68
C PRO A 61 -14.25 11.82 0.51
N LEU A 62 -14.28 10.48 0.53
CA LEU A 62 -13.77 9.61 -0.53
C LEU A 62 -14.96 8.95 -1.24
N LYS A 63 -15.17 9.29 -2.51
CA LYS A 63 -16.20 8.65 -3.35
C LYS A 63 -15.78 7.22 -3.71
N ALA A 64 -16.75 6.33 -3.91
CA ALA A 64 -16.48 4.93 -4.27
C ALA A 64 -15.57 4.78 -5.51
N VAL A 65 -15.78 5.62 -6.53
CA VAL A 65 -14.96 5.63 -7.76
C VAL A 65 -13.52 6.06 -7.47
N GLN A 66 -13.32 7.04 -6.58
CA GLN A 66 -11.98 7.49 -6.18
C GLN A 66 -11.23 6.38 -5.44
N MET A 67 -11.89 5.66 -4.54
CA MET A 67 -11.27 4.53 -3.84
C MET A 67 -10.89 3.39 -4.79
N LEU A 68 -11.74 3.09 -5.77
CA LEU A 68 -11.43 2.09 -6.80
C LEU A 68 -10.22 2.52 -7.64
N TRP A 69 -10.15 3.79 -8.01
CA TRP A 69 -9.02 4.34 -8.77
C TRP A 69 -7.70 4.25 -8.00
N VAL A 70 -7.70 4.58 -6.70
CA VAL A 70 -6.51 4.47 -5.85
C VAL A 70 -6.10 3.00 -5.75
N ASN A 71 -7.01 2.06 -5.49
CA ASN A 71 -6.71 0.63 -5.44
C ASN A 71 -6.09 0.12 -6.74
N LEU A 72 -6.65 0.51 -7.89
CA LEU A 72 -6.14 0.06 -9.18
C LEU A 72 -4.70 0.55 -9.42
N ILE A 73 -4.42 1.83 -9.18
CA ILE A 73 -3.08 2.38 -9.42
C ILE A 73 -2.07 1.80 -8.44
N MET A 74 -2.44 1.69 -7.16
CA MET A 74 -1.59 1.07 -6.14
C MET A 74 -1.19 -0.35 -6.51
N ASP A 75 -2.14 -1.18 -6.92
CA ASP A 75 -1.88 -2.57 -7.27
C ASP A 75 -1.00 -2.66 -8.53
N THR A 76 -1.21 -1.77 -9.51
CA THR A 76 -0.38 -1.74 -10.73
C THR A 76 1.06 -1.27 -10.46
N LEU A 77 1.25 -0.19 -9.72
CA LEU A 77 2.59 0.33 -9.40
C LEU A 77 3.36 -0.64 -8.50
N ALA A 78 2.68 -1.26 -7.53
CA ALA A 78 3.30 -2.30 -6.74
C ALA A 78 3.68 -3.52 -7.57
N SER A 79 2.83 -3.97 -8.51
CA SER A 79 3.19 -5.07 -9.43
C SER A 79 4.42 -4.75 -10.28
N LEU A 80 4.58 -3.49 -10.66
CA LEU A 80 5.76 -3.01 -11.39
C LEU A 80 7.01 -3.00 -10.49
N ALA A 81 6.87 -2.59 -9.23
CA ALA A 81 7.94 -2.68 -8.24
C ALA A 81 8.37 -4.14 -8.01
N LEU A 82 7.42 -5.07 -7.85
CA LEU A 82 7.69 -6.52 -7.76
C LEU A 82 8.47 -7.05 -8.97
N ALA A 83 8.18 -6.54 -10.17
CA ALA A 83 8.84 -6.96 -11.41
C ALA A 83 10.25 -6.38 -11.58
N THR A 84 10.58 -5.29 -10.88
CA THR A 84 11.83 -4.53 -11.09
C THR A 84 12.85 -4.66 -9.95
N GLU A 85 12.45 -5.12 -8.76
CA GLU A 85 13.37 -5.36 -7.65
C GLU A 85 14.37 -6.48 -7.99
N MET A 86 15.65 -6.12 -8.13
CA MET A 86 16.72 -7.08 -8.37
C MET A 86 17.16 -7.77 -7.07
N PRO A 87 17.48 -9.07 -7.10
CA PRO A 87 17.95 -9.78 -5.92
C PRO A 87 19.32 -9.27 -5.46
N THR A 88 19.46 -9.05 -4.15
CA THR A 88 20.74 -8.69 -3.52
C THR A 88 21.39 -9.91 -2.86
N SER A 89 22.73 -9.95 -2.85
CA SER A 89 23.50 -11.05 -2.23
C SER A 89 23.31 -11.13 -0.72
N ASP A 90 22.92 -10.02 -0.08
CA ASP A 90 22.64 -9.95 1.35
C ASP A 90 21.46 -10.82 1.75
N LEU A 91 20.54 -11.11 0.81
CA LEU A 91 19.42 -12.01 1.03
C LEU A 91 19.88 -13.41 1.44
N LEU A 92 21.09 -13.84 1.02
CA LEU A 92 21.63 -15.16 1.36
C LEU A 92 22.22 -15.23 2.77
N LEU A 93 22.61 -14.10 3.37
CA LEU A 93 23.17 -14.03 4.72
C LEU A 93 22.12 -14.25 5.82
N ARG A 94 20.84 -14.05 5.49
CA ARG A 94 19.73 -14.23 6.43
C ARG A 94 19.33 -15.70 6.55
N LYS A 95 18.95 -16.12 7.77
CA LYS A 95 18.34 -17.44 8.01
C LYS A 95 17.04 -17.57 7.19
N PRO A 96 16.75 -18.76 6.62
CA PRO A 96 15.55 -18.99 5.84
C PRO A 96 14.29 -18.68 6.65
N TYR A 97 13.25 -18.20 5.95
CA TYR A 97 11.93 -17.99 6.56
C TYR A 97 11.37 -19.32 7.06
N GLY A 98 10.97 -19.36 8.33
CA GLY A 98 10.34 -20.54 8.91
C GLY A 98 8.89 -20.66 8.45
N ARG A 99 8.43 -21.88 8.17
CA ARG A 99 7.08 -22.16 7.66
C ARG A 99 5.93 -21.68 8.57
N THR A 100 6.23 -21.43 9.84
CA THR A 100 5.25 -21.00 10.87
C THR A 100 5.35 -19.52 11.21
N LYS A 101 6.24 -18.76 10.57
CA LYS A 101 6.34 -17.32 10.85
C LYS A 101 5.14 -16.58 10.24
N PRO A 102 4.55 -15.62 10.97
CA PRO A 102 3.50 -14.79 10.40
C PRO A 102 4.06 -13.98 9.24
N LEU A 103 3.27 -13.85 8.17
CA LEU A 103 3.61 -13.07 6.98
C LEU A 103 3.84 -11.59 7.34
N ILE A 104 3.04 -11.08 8.29
CA ILE A 104 3.19 -9.73 8.84
C ILE A 104 4.12 -9.79 10.06
N SER A 105 5.33 -9.24 9.89
CA SER A 105 6.29 -9.09 10.98
C SER A 105 5.86 -8.00 11.97
N ARG A 106 6.33 -8.06 13.22
CA ARG A 106 6.10 -6.99 14.20
C ARG A 106 6.63 -5.63 13.73
N THR A 107 7.76 -5.61 13.01
CA THR A 107 8.33 -4.39 12.44
C THR A 107 7.42 -3.81 11.34
N MET A 108 6.90 -4.68 10.47
CA MET A 108 5.95 -4.32 9.41
C MET A 108 4.66 -3.75 10.02
N MET A 109 4.12 -4.37 11.07
CA MET A 109 2.96 -3.86 11.81
C MET A 109 3.22 -2.47 12.42
N LYS A 110 4.41 -2.24 12.99
CA LYS A 110 4.79 -0.93 13.53
C LYS A 110 4.82 0.14 12.43
N ASN A 111 5.34 -0.19 11.25
CA ASN A 111 5.39 0.72 10.11
C ASN A 111 3.98 1.03 9.59
N ILE A 112 3.13 0.01 9.45
CA ILE A 112 1.72 0.14 9.05
C ILE A 112 0.97 1.07 10.01
N LEU A 113 1.09 0.85 11.32
CA LEU A 113 0.44 1.68 12.33
C LEU A 113 0.99 3.11 12.33
N GLY A 114 2.31 3.28 12.23
CA GLY A 114 2.94 4.61 12.22
C GLY A 114 2.49 5.45 11.03
N GLN A 115 2.54 4.89 9.82
CA GLN A 115 2.08 5.55 8.60
C GLN A 115 0.55 5.76 8.61
N GLY A 116 -0.20 4.77 9.09
CA GLY A 116 -1.65 4.89 9.23
C GLY A 116 -2.07 6.04 10.14
N VAL A 117 -1.47 6.15 11.33
CA VAL A 117 -1.73 7.26 12.27
C VAL A 117 -1.34 8.60 11.66
N TYR A 118 -0.20 8.68 10.97
CA TYR A 118 0.22 9.90 10.27
C TYR A 118 -0.82 10.34 9.22
N GLN A 119 -1.21 9.45 8.30
CA GLN A 119 -2.19 9.76 7.26
C GLN A 119 -3.54 10.14 7.84
N LEU A 120 -4.02 9.43 8.86
CA LEU A 120 -5.28 9.75 9.54
C LEU A 120 -5.24 11.13 10.18
N THR A 121 -4.14 11.48 10.84
CA THR A 121 -3.99 12.80 11.50
C THR A 121 -4.06 13.92 10.47
N VAL A 122 -3.36 13.77 9.33
CA VAL A 122 -3.37 14.76 8.25
C VAL A 122 -4.77 14.87 7.63
N ILE A 123 -5.40 13.74 7.28
CA ILE A 123 -6.73 13.72 6.64
C ILE A 123 -7.78 14.31 7.56
N PHE A 124 -7.79 13.96 8.85
CA PHE A 124 -8.77 14.53 9.79
C PHE A 124 -8.52 16.02 10.05
N THR A 125 -7.26 16.46 10.10
CA THR A 125 -6.97 17.89 10.21
C THR A 125 -7.51 18.65 8.99
N LEU A 126 -7.31 18.12 7.78
CA LEU A 126 -7.87 18.71 6.57
C LEU A 126 -9.41 18.61 6.52
N LEU A 127 -9.99 17.53 7.01
CA LEU A 127 -11.44 17.34 7.06
C LEU A 127 -12.12 18.36 7.99
N PHE A 128 -11.57 18.58 9.20
CA PHE A 128 -12.20 19.38 10.25
C PHE A 128 -11.72 20.84 10.36
N VAL A 129 -10.49 21.13 9.94
CA VAL A 129 -9.86 22.46 10.06
C VAL A 129 -9.43 23.02 8.69
N GLY A 130 -9.44 22.19 7.63
CA GLY A 130 -8.95 22.59 6.31
C GLY A 130 -9.76 23.70 5.64
N ASP A 131 -11.02 23.88 5.99
CA ASP A 131 -11.85 24.98 5.50
C ASP A 131 -11.40 26.35 6.05
N ILE A 132 -11.14 26.41 7.35
CA ILE A 132 -10.65 27.63 8.03
C ILE A 132 -9.19 27.91 7.65
N MET A 133 -8.38 26.86 7.51
CA MET A 133 -6.94 27.01 7.24
C MET A 133 -6.63 27.43 5.80
N LEU A 134 -7.44 27.00 4.84
CA LEU A 134 -7.22 27.28 3.41
C LEU A 134 -8.12 28.39 2.86
N ASP A 135 -9.03 28.93 3.66
CA ASP A 135 -10.03 29.95 3.27
C ASP A 135 -10.88 29.52 2.06
N ILE A 136 -11.30 28.24 2.07
CA ILE A 136 -12.07 27.60 0.99
C ILE A 136 -13.50 27.34 1.48
N PRO A 137 -14.54 27.53 0.65
CA PRO A 137 -15.91 27.19 1.02
C PRO A 137 -16.01 25.73 1.49
N THR A 138 -16.52 25.56 2.70
CA THR A 138 -16.62 24.25 3.36
C THR A 138 -17.48 23.30 2.52
N GLY A 139 -16.93 22.12 2.17
CA GLY A 139 -17.69 21.07 1.50
C GLY A 139 -18.57 20.23 2.45
N ARG A 140 -18.45 20.44 3.77
CA ARG A 140 -19.22 19.74 4.81
C ARG A 140 -20.67 20.17 4.77
N GLY A 141 -21.58 19.20 4.68
CA GLY A 141 -23.03 19.45 4.67
C GLY A 141 -23.58 19.89 3.31
N ALA A 142 -22.79 19.82 2.24
CA ALA A 142 -23.31 19.98 0.89
C ALA A 142 -24.31 18.85 0.59
N GLU A 143 -25.47 19.16 -0.02
CA GLU A 143 -26.51 18.17 -0.28
C GLU A 143 -25.97 16.98 -1.10
N PHE A 144 -26.54 15.79 -0.86
CA PHE A 144 -26.18 14.56 -1.55
C PHE A 144 -26.41 14.74 -3.07
N GLY A 145 -25.34 14.90 -3.85
CA GLY A 145 -25.41 15.22 -5.29
C GLY A 145 -24.96 16.64 -5.67
N SER A 146 -24.52 17.46 -4.72
CA SER A 146 -23.83 18.72 -4.99
C SER A 146 -22.53 18.50 -5.80
N GLY A 147 -22.17 19.52 -6.59
CA GLY A 147 -21.00 19.49 -7.46
C GLY A 147 -19.69 19.26 -6.70
N PRO A 148 -18.60 18.88 -7.40
CA PRO A 148 -17.30 18.63 -6.77
C PRO A 148 -16.86 19.88 -5.99
N THR A 149 -16.67 19.73 -4.68
CA THR A 149 -16.16 20.81 -3.83
C THR A 149 -14.65 20.80 -3.84
N GLU A 150 -14.06 21.99 -3.83
CA GLU A 150 -12.60 22.18 -3.81
C GLU A 150 -11.99 21.55 -2.55
N HIS A 151 -12.71 21.62 -1.42
CA HIS A 151 -12.30 21.04 -0.14
C HIS A 151 -12.09 19.51 -0.21
N PHE A 152 -13.04 18.75 -0.76
CA PHE A 152 -12.88 17.29 -0.92
C PHE A 152 -11.82 16.92 -1.96
N THR A 153 -11.65 17.75 -2.99
CA THR A 153 -10.61 17.54 -4.02
C THR A 153 -9.20 17.65 -3.42
N ILE A 154 -8.98 18.62 -2.52
CA ILE A 154 -7.70 18.77 -1.81
C ILE A 154 -7.45 17.57 -0.90
N ILE A 155 -8.46 17.12 -0.14
CA ILE A 155 -8.33 15.93 0.73
C ILE A 155 -7.94 14.71 -0.10
N PHE A 156 -8.62 14.48 -1.24
CA PHE A 156 -8.31 13.38 -2.14
C PHE A 156 -6.89 13.49 -2.71
N ASN A 157 -6.49 14.68 -3.18
CA ASN A 157 -5.15 14.88 -3.75
C ASN A 157 -4.05 14.68 -2.70
N THR A 158 -4.21 15.20 -1.48
CA THR A 158 -3.26 14.97 -0.39
C THR A 158 -3.20 13.50 -0.02
N PHE A 159 -4.33 12.79 0.02
CA PHE A 159 -4.36 11.35 0.25
C PHE A 159 -3.59 10.57 -0.83
N VAL A 160 -3.80 10.88 -2.11
CA VAL A 160 -3.08 10.25 -3.23
C VAL A 160 -1.58 10.53 -3.13
N MET A 161 -1.17 11.77 -2.89
CA MET A 161 0.25 12.13 -2.75
C MET A 161 0.90 11.43 -1.55
N MET A 162 0.24 11.37 -0.40
CA MET A 162 0.74 10.62 0.76
C MET A 162 0.87 9.13 0.46
N THR A 163 -0.07 8.58 -0.31
CA THR A 163 -0.04 7.17 -0.74
C THR A 163 1.17 6.91 -1.64
N LEU A 164 1.42 7.76 -2.65
CA LEU A 164 2.57 7.65 -3.53
C LEU A 164 3.91 7.76 -2.77
N PHE A 165 4.03 8.69 -1.82
CA PHE A 165 5.24 8.79 -1.01
C PHE A 165 5.40 7.61 -0.03
N ASN A 166 4.30 7.05 0.46
CA ASN A 166 4.35 5.85 1.28
C ASN A 166 4.84 4.64 0.48
N GLU A 167 4.55 4.57 -0.82
CA GLU A 167 5.06 3.51 -1.72
C GLU A 167 6.58 3.50 -1.78
N ILE A 168 7.20 4.69 -1.88
CA ILE A 168 8.67 4.83 -1.91
C ILE A 168 9.31 4.44 -0.57
N ASN A 169 8.58 4.61 0.54
CA ASN A 169 9.07 4.37 1.89
C ASN A 169 8.78 2.94 2.41
N ALA A 170 7.96 2.15 1.71
CA ALA A 170 7.53 0.81 2.11
C ALA A 170 8.55 -0.28 1.73
#